data_AF-A0A151IUP9-F1
#
_entry.id   AF-A0A151IUP9-F1
#
_cell.length_a   1.000
_cell.length_b   1.000
_cell.length_c   1.000
_cell.angle_alpha   90.00
_cell.angle_beta   90.00
_cell.angle_gamma   90.00
#
_symmetry.space_group_name_H-M   'P 1'
#
loop_
_entity.id
_entity.type
_entity.pdbx_description
1 polymer ?
#
loop_
_entity_poly.entity_id
_entity_poly.type
_entity_poly.pdbx_seq_one_letter_code
_entity_poly.pdbx_strand_id
1 'polypeptide(L)' 'MKNRQPYSLKKFMKLYNIVQIMANAWLTYDLIDSGLFSTKLMCPIFDYTYNYIPMRVIIYKLLLFGII' A
#
# COMPACT_ATOMS: atom_id res chain seq x y z
N MET A 1 -25.21 5.84 -14.92
CA MET A 1 -26.32 4.86 -14.73
C MET A 1 -27.68 5.57 -14.78
N LYS A 2 -27.98 6.36 -15.83
CA LYS A 2 -29.13 7.29 -15.77
C LYS A 2 -30.51 6.60 -15.92
N ASN A 3 -30.57 5.40 -16.51
CA ASN A 3 -31.78 4.58 -16.67
C ASN A 3 -31.46 3.07 -16.55
N ARG A 4 -30.58 2.68 -15.61
CA ARG A 4 -30.20 1.27 -15.39
C ARG A 4 -30.31 0.95 -13.90
N GLN A 5 -30.90 -0.19 -13.58
CA GLN A 5 -30.99 -0.65 -12.19
C GLN A 5 -29.59 -0.87 -11.60
N PRO A 6 -29.38 -0.59 -10.31
CA PRO A 6 -28.07 -0.71 -9.68
C PRO A 6 -27.58 -2.16 -9.75
N TYR A 7 -26.34 -2.33 -10.18
CA TYR A 7 -25.72 -3.66 -10.25
C TYR A 7 -25.59 -4.25 -8.84
N SER A 8 -25.95 -5.53 -8.69
CA SER A 8 -25.72 -6.28 -7.45
C SER A 8 -24.24 -6.67 -7.33
N LEU A 9 -23.42 -5.68 -6.98
CA LEU A 9 -21.96 -5.82 -6.84
C LEU A 9 -21.56 -6.31 -5.43
N LYS A 10 -22.51 -6.71 -4.58
CA LYS A 10 -22.23 -7.08 -3.17
C LYS A 10 -21.12 -8.11 -3.03
N LYS A 11 -21.10 -9.14 -3.89
CA LYS A 11 -20.04 -10.17 -3.86
C LYS A 11 -18.68 -9.62 -4.30
N PHE A 12 -18.66 -8.82 -5.37
CA PHE A 12 -17.43 -8.19 -5.88
C PHE A 12 -16.85 -7.19 -4.88
N MET A 13 -17.70 -6.35 -4.26
CA MET A 13 -17.27 -5.41 -3.21
C MET A 13 -16.71 -6.14 -1.99
N LYS A 14 -17.32 -7.27 -1.59
CA LYS A 14 -16.80 -8.08 -0.48
C LYS A 14 -15.42 -8.67 -0.80
N LEU A 15 -15.24 -9.21 -2.01
CA LEU A 15 -13.94 -9.73 -2.46
C LEU A 15 -12.89 -8.61 -2.52
N TYR A 16 -13.25 -7.46 -3.07
CA TYR A 16 -12.39 -6.29 -3.15
C TYR A 16 -11.88 -5.87 -1.77
N ASN A 17 -12.77 -5.75 -0.79
CA ASN A 17 -12.38 -5.38 0.57
C ASN A 17 -11.42 -6.40 1.20
N ILE A 18 -11.62 -7.70 0.98
CA ILE A 18 -10.71 -8.74 1.50
C ILE A 18 -9.32 -8.60 0.87
N VAL A 19 -9.26 -8.45 -0.45
CA VAL A 19 -8.00 -8.27 -1.18
C VAL A 19 -7.30 -6.98 -0.72
N GLN A 20 -8.05 -5.89 -0.51
CA GLN A 20 -7.49 -4.63 -0.04
C GLN A 20 -6.92 -4.73 1.38
N ILE A 21 -7.58 -5.46 2.29
CA ILE A 21 -7.03 -5.72 3.64
C ILE A 21 -5.73 -6.54 3.54
N MET A 22 -5.69 -7.59 2.72
CA MET A 22 -4.49 -8.41 2.54
C MET A 22 -3.33 -7.62 1.92
N ALA A 23 -3.62 -6.80 0.90
CA ALA A 23 -2.61 -5.94 0.27
C ALA A 23 -2.06 -4.90 1.25
N ASN A 24 -2.92 -4.25 2.04
CA ASN A 24 -2.49 -3.29 3.05
C ASN A 24 -1.67 -3.95 4.17
N ALA A 25 -2.03 -5.16 4.60
CA ALA A 25 -1.25 -5.92 5.58
C ALA A 25 0.14 -6.28 5.03
N TRP A 26 0.22 -6.71 3.77
CA TRP A 26 1.49 -7.01 3.11
C TRP A 26 2.38 -5.77 2.99
N LEU A 27 1.82 -4.64 2.54
CA LEU A 27 2.55 -3.36 2.45
C LEU A 27 3.04 -2.90 3.82
N THR A 28 2.24 -3.07 4.86
CA THR A 28 2.62 -2.72 6.23
C THR A 28 3.80 -3.58 6.72
N TYR A 29 3.76 -4.89 6.47
CA TYR A 29 4.88 -5.78 6.81
C TYR A 29 6.18 -5.35 6.11
N ASP A 30 6.11 -5.05 4.81
CA ASP A 30 7.28 -4.64 4.04
C ASP A 30 7.87 -3.30 4.50
N LEU A 31 7.00 -2.34 4.85
CA LEU A 31 7.43 -1.06 5.43
C LEU A 31 8.13 -1.27 6.78
N ILE A 32 7.63 -2.18 7.61
CA ILE A 32 8.26 -2.51 8.90
C ILE A 32 9.62 -3.16 8.68
N ASP A 33 9.70 -4.16 7.79
CA ASP A 33 10.94 -4.86 7.42
C ASP A 33 11.99 -3.90 6.86
N SER A 34 11.56 -2.92 6.07
CA SER A 34 12.43 -1.89 5.50
C SER A 34 12.99 -0.88 6.50
N GLY A 35 12.65 -0.99 7.78
CA GLY A 35 13.23 -0.17 8.85
C GLY A 35 12.42 1.09 9.20
N LEU A 36 11.11 1.11 8.94
CA LEU A 36 10.23 2.21 9.38
C LEU A 36 10.34 2.50 10.88
N PHE A 37 10.54 1.47 11.71
CA PHE A 37 10.74 1.61 13.16
C PHE A 37 12.20 1.68 13.59
N SER A 38 13.14 1.35 12.71
CA SER A 38 14.58 1.46 12.96
C SER A 38 15.11 2.85 12.63
N THR A 39 14.38 3.63 11.83
CA THR A 39 14.71 5.01 11.47
C THR A 39 13.95 6.02 12.35
N LYS A 40 14.52 7.22 12.53
CA LYS A 40 13.82 8.29 13.25
C LYS A 40 12.57 8.66 12.44
N LEU A 41 11.39 8.47 13.04
CA LEU A 41 10.10 8.86 12.45
C LEU A 41 10.03 10.36 12.13
N MET A 42 10.81 11.17 12.84
CA MET A 42 10.98 12.60 12.61
C MET A 42 12.32 12.84 11.90
N CYS A 43 12.25 13.38 10.67
CA CYS A 43 13.38 13.63 9.75
C CYS A 43 14.16 12.36 9.36
N PRO A 44 13.55 11.44 8.56
CA PRO A 44 14.29 10.32 8.00
C PRO A 44 15.36 10.82 7.02
N ILE A 45 16.58 10.32 7.15
CA ILE A 45 17.62 10.49 6.14
C ILE A 45 17.30 9.49 5.04
N PHE A 46 16.96 9.99 3.86
CA PHE A 46 16.68 9.13 2.70
C PHE A 46 17.99 8.74 2.04
N ASP A 47 18.29 7.45 2.03
CA ASP A 47 19.37 6.90 1.23
C ASP A 47 18.91 6.76 -0.22
N TYR A 48 19.45 7.61 -1.10
CA TYR A 48 19.20 7.58 -2.56
C TYR A 48 20.14 6.63 -3.31
N THR A 49 20.91 5.84 -2.58
CA THR A 49 21.78 4.81 -3.16
C THR A 49 20.93 3.73 -3.83
N TYR A 50 21.39 3.20 -4.97
CA TYR A 50 20.76 2.10 -5.73
C TYR A 50 20.87 0.74 -5.01
N ASN A 51 20.63 0.71 -3.70
CA ASN A 51 20.53 -0.51 -2.91
C ASN A 51 19.11 -1.06 -3.00
N TYR A 52 18.96 -2.39 -2.94
CA TYR A 52 17.67 -3.05 -3.10
C TYR A 52 16.63 -2.64 -2.05
N ILE A 53 17.06 -2.35 -0.82
CA ILE A 53 16.20 -1.97 0.31
C ILE A 53 15.54 -0.60 0.08
N PRO A 54 16.27 0.53 -0.12
CA PRO A 54 15.65 1.84 -0.31
C PRO A 54 14.81 1.95 -1.59
N MET A 55 15.16 1.22 -2.66
CA MET A 55 14.34 1.16 -3.88
C MET A 55 12.96 0.53 -3.64
N ARG A 56 12.88 -0.54 -2.84
CA ARG A 56 11.60 -1.18 -2.49
C ARG A 56 10.69 -0.21 -1.75
N VAL A 57 11.23 0.54 -0.78
CA VAL A 57 10.46 1.52 0.01
C VAL A 57 9.81 2.60 -0.87
N ILE A 58 10.54 3.13 -1.86
CA ILE A 58 10.04 4.17 -2.76
C ILE A 58 8.88 3.63 -3.62
N ILE A 59 9.01 2.42 -4.15
CA ILE A 59 7.99 1.78 -5.00
C ILE A 59 6.71 1.50 -4.20
N TYR A 60 6.83 0.97 -2.97
CA TYR A 60 5.67 0.66 -2.14
C TYR A 60 4.98 1.90 -1.56
N LYS A 61 5.73 2.96 -1.27
CA LYS A 61 5.15 4.26 -0.86
C LYS A 61 4.30 4.88 -1.98
N LEU A 62 4.75 4.76 -3.24
CA LEU A 62 3.99 5.20 -4.41
C LEU A 62 2.70 4.37 -4.59
N LEU A 63 2.77 3.05 -4.40
CA LEU A 63 1.60 2.17 -4.47
C LEU A 63 0.60 2.43 -3.34
N LEU A 64 1.06 2.71 -2.11
CA LEU A 64 0.19 3.02 -0.97
C LEU A 64 -0.62 4.32 -1.20
N PHE A 65 -0.02 5.35 -1.81
CA PHE A 65 -0.69 6.61 -2.13
C PHE A 65 -1.63 6.53 -3.35
N GLY A 66 -1.44 5.54 -4.23
CA GLY A 66 -2.32 5.33 -5.39
C GLY A 66 -3.56 4.46 -5.10
N ILE A 67 -3.63 3.81 -3.93
CA ILE A 67 -4.69 2.89 -3.53
C ILE A 67 -5.67 3.52 -2.51
N ILE A 68 -5.34 4.66 -1.93
CA ILE A 68 -6.22 5.49 -1.07
C ILE A 68 -6.77 6.65 -1.90
#